data_AF-A0A381XZJ8-F1
#
_entry.id   AF-A0A381XZJ8-F1
#
_cell.length_a   1.000
_cell.length_b   1.000
_cell.length_c   1.000
_cell.angle_alpha   90.00
_cell.angle_beta   90.00
_cell.angle_gamma   90.00
#
_symmetry.space_group_name_H-M   'P 1'
#
loop_
_entity.id
_entity.type
_entity.pdbx_description
1 polymer ?
#
loop_
_entity_poly.entity_id
_entity_poly.type
_entity_poly.pdbx_seq_one_letter_code
_entity_poly.pdbx_strand_id
1 'polypeptide(L)'
;QQQRVAIARALTMEPELMLFDEPTSALDPEVVTEVLDTMVDLAETGMTMICVTHEMGFAKQVADRVVFMDEGKIIEIATPEKFFSEPTHERTQFFLSRVLG
;
A
#
# COMPACT_ATOMS: atom_id res chain seq x y z
N GLN A 1 -9.01 -4.76 16.02
CA GLN A 1 -8.82 -6.23 16.21
C GLN A 1 -9.35 -7.10 15.05
N GLN A 2 -10.48 -6.81 14.40
CA GLN A 2 -11.03 -7.68 13.34
C GLN A 2 -10.12 -7.84 12.10
N GLN A 3 -9.43 -6.78 11.66
CA GLN A 3 -8.53 -6.83 10.49
C GLN A 3 -7.39 -7.84 10.68
N ARG A 4 -6.69 -7.79 11.82
CA ARG A 4 -5.57 -8.72 12.11
C ARG A 4 -6.03 -10.18 12.15
N VAL A 5 -7.22 -10.45 12.67
CA VAL A 5 -7.80 -11.80 12.66
C VAL A 5 -8.06 -12.26 11.22
N ALA A 6 -8.53 -11.36 10.35
CA ALA A 6 -8.72 -11.68 8.94
C ALA A 6 -7.39 -11.97 8.22
N ILE A 7 -6.32 -11.21 8.52
CA ILE A 7 -4.97 -11.46 8.00
C ILE A 7 -4.45 -12.81 8.49
N ALA A 8 -4.51 -13.07 9.80
CA ALA A 8 -4.08 -14.34 10.38
C ALA A 8 -4.83 -15.53 9.77
N ARG A 9 -6.15 -15.41 9.58
CA ARG A 9 -6.97 -16.42 8.90
C ARG A 9 -6.52 -16.65 7.46
N ALA A 10 -6.22 -15.60 6.70
CA ALA A 10 -5.73 -15.76 5.33
C ALA A 10 -4.37 -16.49 5.29
N LEU A 11 -3.48 -16.21 6.24
CA LEU A 11 -2.17 -16.86 6.33
C LEU A 11 -2.24 -18.35 6.66
N THR A 12 -3.29 -18.83 7.35
CA THR A 12 -3.47 -20.27 7.61
C THR A 12 -3.65 -21.12 6.35
N MET A 13 -3.90 -20.48 5.20
CA MET A 13 -4.00 -21.14 3.91
C MET A 13 -2.66 -21.22 3.16
N GLU A 14 -1.58 -20.71 3.76
CA GLU A 14 -0.24 -20.63 3.16
C GLU A 14 -0.25 -20.04 1.74
N PRO A 15 -0.85 -18.84 1.53
CA PRO A 15 -1.00 -18.27 0.21
C PRO A 15 0.36 -17.84 -0.36
N GLU A 16 0.54 -17.99 -1.67
CA GLU A 16 1.69 -17.44 -2.39
C GLU A 16 1.60 -15.92 -2.59
N LEU A 17 0.38 -15.36 -2.54
CA LEU A 17 0.07 -13.95 -2.79
C LEU A 17 -1.05 -13.47 -1.87
N MET A 18 -0.87 -12.29 -1.29
CA MET A 18 -1.89 -11.60 -0.49
C MET A 18 -2.36 -10.33 -1.20
N LEU A 19 -3.68 -10.17 -1.30
CA LEU A 19 -4.32 -8.95 -1.82
C LEU A 19 -4.91 -8.15 -0.67
N PHE A 20 -4.56 -6.88 -0.58
CA PHE A 20 -5.11 -5.94 0.39
C PHE A 20 -5.82 -4.82 -0.34
N ASP A 21 -7.14 -4.70 -0.14
CA ASP A 21 -7.97 -3.64 -0.70
C ASP A 21 -8.32 -2.64 0.41
N GLU A 22 -7.61 -1.51 0.44
CA GLU A 22 -7.70 -0.46 1.46
C GLU A 22 -7.86 -0.98 2.90
N PRO A 23 -6.88 -1.73 3.43
CA PRO A 23 -7.02 -2.46 4.69
C PRO A 23 -7.10 -1.55 5.94
N THR A 24 -7.00 -0.23 5.79
CA THR A 24 -7.02 0.74 6.89
C THR A 24 -8.15 1.76 6.79
N SER A 25 -8.89 1.82 5.67
CA SER A 25 -9.83 2.92 5.40
C SER A 25 -11.05 2.97 6.32
N ALA A 26 -11.42 1.84 6.93
CA ALA A 26 -12.56 1.73 7.85
C ALA A 26 -12.14 1.70 9.33
N LEU A 27 -10.89 2.04 9.65
CA LEU A 27 -10.34 1.94 11.01
C LEU A 27 -10.09 3.31 11.63
N ASP A 28 -10.23 3.36 12.96
CA ASP A 28 -9.81 4.52 13.75
C ASP A 28 -8.28 4.72 13.66
N PRO A 29 -7.77 5.96 13.68
CA PRO A 29 -6.34 6.26 13.51
C PRO A 29 -5.40 5.49 14.45
N GLU A 30 -5.83 5.21 15.68
CA GLU A 30 -5.04 4.45 16.66
C GLU A 30 -4.78 3.01 16.20
N VAL A 31 -5.71 2.41 15.45
CA VAL A 31 -5.65 1.02 14.99
C VAL A 31 -4.98 0.91 13.61
N VAL A 32 -4.88 2.01 12.86
CA VAL A 32 -4.23 2.05 11.53
C VAL A 32 -2.77 1.63 11.64
N THR A 33 -1.99 2.27 12.52
CA THR A 33 -0.57 1.95 12.75
C THR A 33 -0.40 0.47 13.06
N GLU A 34 -1.25 -0.04 13.95
CA GLU A 34 -1.26 -1.44 14.36
C GLU A 34 -1.44 -2.44 13.20
N VAL A 35 -2.29 -2.11 12.22
CA VAL A 35 -2.52 -2.95 11.02
C VAL A 35 -1.37 -2.80 10.03
N LEU A 36 -0.88 -1.57 9.82
CA LEU A 36 0.25 -1.31 8.94
C LEU A 36 1.51 -2.04 9.42
N ASP A 37 1.80 -2.03 10.73
CA ASP A 37 2.94 -2.75 11.31
C ASP A 37 2.87 -4.25 10.99
N THR A 38 1.69 -4.86 11.12
CA THR A 38 1.49 -6.28 10.77
C THR A 38 1.73 -6.54 9.28
N MET A 39 1.35 -5.60 8.41
CA MET A 39 1.60 -5.70 6.98
C MET A 39 3.08 -5.51 6.62
N VAL A 40 3.79 -4.63 7.35
CA VAL A 40 5.23 -4.44 7.23
C VAL A 40 5.96 -5.72 7.59
N ASP A 41 5.66 -6.31 8.75
CA ASP A 41 6.24 -7.58 9.20
C ASP A 41 6.05 -8.68 8.14
N LEU A 42 4.86 -8.75 7.53
CA LEU A 42 4.58 -9.72 6.47
C LEU A 42 5.40 -9.48 5.20
N ALA A 43 5.54 -8.23 4.77
CA ALA A 43 6.39 -7.88 3.64
C ALA A 43 7.85 -8.30 3.90
N GLU A 44 8.35 -8.09 5.12
CA GLU A 44 9.71 -8.47 5.52
C GLU A 44 9.94 -9.99 5.52
N THR A 45 8.90 -10.81 5.69
CA THR A 45 9.01 -12.27 5.54
C THR A 45 9.22 -12.74 4.08
N GLY A 46 9.09 -11.84 3.11
CA GLY A 46 9.15 -12.16 1.68
C GLY A 46 7.80 -12.58 1.09
N MET A 47 6.70 -12.32 1.79
CA MET A 47 5.35 -12.55 1.26
C MET A 47 5.09 -11.66 0.05
N THR A 48 4.58 -12.24 -1.05
CA THR A 48 4.17 -11.42 -2.20
C THR A 48 2.87 -10.71 -1.87
N MET A 49 2.83 -9.39 -2.03
CA MET A 49 1.68 -8.56 -1.65
C MET A 49 1.30 -7.60 -2.77
N ILE A 50 0.00 -7.43 -3.00
CA ILE A 50 -0.57 -6.31 -3.77
C ILE A 50 -1.48 -5.54 -2.84
N CYS A 51 -1.16 -4.26 -2.63
CA CYS A 51 -1.88 -3.40 -1.70
C CYS A 51 -2.46 -2.19 -2.44
N VAL A 52 -3.77 -2.00 -2.35
CA VAL A 52 -4.45 -0.74 -2.67
C VAL A 52 -4.50 0.07 -1.37
N THR A 53 -3.91 1.25 -1.36
CA THR A 53 -3.85 2.08 -0.15
C THR A 53 -3.66 3.56 -0.47
N HIS A 54 -4.14 4.40 0.43
CA HIS A 54 -3.83 5.83 0.47
C HIS A 54 -2.74 6.17 1.51
N GLU A 55 -2.24 5.17 2.27
CA GLU A 55 -1.19 5.33 3.26
C GLU A 55 0.19 5.43 2.58
N MET A 56 0.55 6.65 2.16
CA MET A 56 1.80 6.89 1.41
C MET A 56 3.06 6.57 2.21
N GLY A 57 3.02 6.69 3.54
CA GLY A 57 4.13 6.31 4.42
C GLY A 57 4.44 4.81 4.35
N PHE A 58 3.40 3.99 4.38
CA PHE A 58 3.52 2.54 4.19
C PHE A 58 4.08 2.21 2.80
N ALA A 59 3.51 2.81 1.73
CA ALA A 59 3.98 2.59 0.37
C ALA A 59 5.47 2.99 0.19
N LYS A 60 5.92 4.06 0.84
CA LYS A 60 7.33 4.47 0.83
C LYS A 60 8.26 3.49 1.54
N GLN A 61 7.77 2.85 2.61
CA GLN A 61 8.60 2.00 3.47
C GLN A 61 8.77 0.59 2.92
N VAL A 62 7.71 -0.03 2.40
CA VAL A 62 7.73 -1.47 2.10
C VAL A 62 7.47 -1.85 0.64
N ALA A 63 6.95 -0.94 -0.18
CA ALA A 63 6.61 -1.32 -1.55
C ALA A 63 7.87 -1.41 -2.41
N ASP A 64 8.00 -2.48 -3.21
CA ASP A 64 9.04 -2.53 -4.24
C ASP A 64 8.70 -1.63 -5.43
N ARG A 65 7.40 -1.49 -5.71
CA ARG A 65 6.84 -0.76 -6.85
C ARG A 65 5.54 -0.07 -6.45
N VAL A 66 5.37 1.15 -6.93
CA VAL A 66 4.13 1.93 -6.83
C VAL A 66 3.49 2.00 -8.20
N VAL A 67 2.20 1.70 -8.28
CA VAL A 67 1.38 1.79 -9.48
C VAL A 67 0.34 2.88 -9.25
N PHE A 68 0.42 3.97 -10.02
CA PHE A 68 -0.60 5.01 -10.01
C PHE A 68 -1.62 4.76 -11.11
N MET A 69 -2.88 4.76 -10.72
CA MET A 69 -4.01 4.56 -11.62
C MET A 69 -4.92 5.78 -11.59
N ASP A 70 -5.42 6.14 -12.76
CA ASP A 70 -6.42 7.20 -12.93
C ASP A 70 -7.31 6.87 -14.13
N GLU A 71 -8.60 7.16 -14.02
CA GLU A 71 -9.62 6.86 -15.05
C GLU A 71 -9.56 5.41 -15.60
N GLY A 72 -9.29 4.45 -14.71
CA GLY A 72 -9.19 3.02 -15.06
C GLY A 72 -7.94 2.64 -15.87
N LYS A 73 -6.93 3.53 -15.95
CA LYS A 73 -5.66 3.28 -16.65
C LYS A 73 -4.50 3.36 -15.68
N ILE A 74 -3.47 2.56 -15.93
CA ILE A 74 -2.17 2.73 -15.28
C ILE A 74 -1.48 3.92 -15.92
N ILE A 75 -1.27 4.96 -15.14
CA ILE A 75 -0.65 6.21 -15.58
C ILE A 75 0.85 6.14 -15.40
N GLU A 76 1.31 5.61 -14.27
CA GLU A 76 2.73 5.56 -13.93
C GLU A 76 3.04 4.33 -13.08
N ILE A 77 4.19 3.71 -13.33
CA ILE A 77 4.74 2.64 -12.50
C ILE A 77 6.20 2.98 -12.23
N ALA A 78 6.58 3.07 -10.96
CA ALA A 78 7.94 3.38 -10.55
C ALA A 78 8.28 2.74 -9.21
N THR A 79 9.56 2.76 -8.83
CA THR A 79 9.94 2.49 -7.44
C THR A 79 9.38 3.60 -6.54
N PRO A 80 9.12 3.36 -5.24
CA PRO A 80 8.60 4.41 -4.36
C PRO A 80 9.46 5.67 -4.37
N GLU A 81 10.79 5.50 -4.34
CA GLU A 81 11.73 6.62 -4.41
C GLU A 81 11.42 7.52 -5.61
N LYS A 82 11.47 6.97 -6.83
CA LYS A 82 11.19 7.72 -8.07
C LYS A 82 9.77 8.27 -8.12
N PHE A 83 8.79 7.46 -7.70
CA PHE A 83 7.39 7.86 -7.73
C PHE A 83 7.13 9.12 -6.88
N PHE A 84 7.70 9.18 -5.68
CA PHE A 84 7.45 10.27 -4.74
C PHE A 84 8.41 11.46 -4.89
N SER A 85 9.63 11.28 -5.41
CA SER A 85 10.61 12.37 -5.58
C SER A 85 10.65 12.95 -6.99
N GLU A 86 10.52 12.10 -8.01
CA GLU A 86 10.70 12.45 -9.43
C GLU A 86 9.58 11.86 -10.31
N PRO A 87 8.30 12.16 -10.02
CA PRO A 87 7.18 11.67 -10.81
C PRO A 87 7.26 12.17 -12.26
N THR A 88 7.17 11.25 -13.21
CA THR A 88 7.38 11.54 -14.63
C THR A 88 6.12 12.01 -15.35
N HIS A 89 4.94 11.64 -14.84
CA HIS A 89 3.67 11.96 -15.49
C HIS A 89 2.97 13.16 -14.82
N GLU A 90 2.43 14.10 -15.62
CA GLU A 90 1.77 15.32 -15.12
C GLU A 90 0.60 15.02 -14.16
N ARG A 91 -0.22 14.00 -14.48
CA ARG A 91 -1.29 13.54 -13.58
C ARG A 91 -0.76 13.03 -12.23
N THR A 92 0.36 12.30 -12.22
CA THR A 92 1.00 11.85 -10.97
C THR A 92 1.50 13.04 -10.16
N GLN A 93 2.15 14.02 -10.80
CA GLN A 93 2.59 15.26 -10.15
C GLN A 93 1.42 16.01 -9.52
N PHE A 94 0.31 16.15 -10.27
CA PHE A 94 -0.90 16.80 -9.78
C PHE A 94 -1.49 16.06 -8.58
N PHE A 95 -1.61 14.74 -8.65
CA PHE A 95 -2.11 13.92 -7.54
C PHE A 95 -1.23 14.08 -6.28
N LEU A 96 0.09 13.92 -6.42
CA LEU A 96 1.03 14.06 -5.31
C LEU A 96 0.99 15.47 -4.68
N SER A 97 0.81 16.52 -5.49
CA SER A 97 0.67 17.90 -4.98
C SER A 97 -0.56 18.11 -4.08
N ARG A 98 -1.60 17.28 -4.22
CA ARG A 98 -2.83 17.34 -3.42
C ARG A 98 -2.77 16.49 -2.17
N VAL A 99 -1.97 15.42 -2.20
CA VAL A 99 -1.89 14.42 -1.12
C VAL A 99 -0.73 14.70 -0.17
N LEU A 100 0.38 15.27 -0.68
CA LEU A 100 1.57 15.60 0.12
C LEU A 100 1.69 17.09 0.45
N GLY A 101 0.84 17.94 -0.12
CA GLY A 101 0.79 19.39 0.13
C GLY A 101 -0.24 19.75 1.19
#